data_AF-A0A2T5IR21-F1
#
_entry.id   AF-A0A2T5IR21-F1
#
_cell.length_a   1.000
_cell.length_b   1.000
_cell.length_c   1.000
_cell.angle_alpha   90.00
_cell.angle_beta   90.00
_cell.angle_gamma   90.00
#
_symmetry.space_group_name_H-M   'P 1'
#
loop_
_entity.id
_entity.type
_entity.pdbx_description
1 polymer ?
#
loop_
_entity_poly.entity_id
_entity_poly.type
_entity_poly.pdbx_seq_one_letter_code
_entity_poly.pdbx_strand_id
1 'polypeptide(L)'
;MQNFHYFEILLYVFPILEIILINKFFRSYLRYKQIIQVTVADVVLPFLFVGIHLLSVYSLTYSLLPHFLLAACVVGLLQTLYFDKRKKIHQPKRFYRYFIKILFLMALLSYYMLVLLRIYFLVRG
;
A
#
# COMPACT_ATOMS: atom_id res chain seq x y z
N MET A 1 9.34 -27.48 4.78
CA MET A 1 8.84 -27.08 6.12
C MET A 1 9.66 -25.89 6.57
N GLN A 2 9.13 -24.68 6.40
CA GLN A 2 9.87 -23.45 6.67
C GLN A 2 9.58 -23.03 8.10
N ASN A 3 10.64 -22.93 8.92
CA ASN A 3 10.54 -22.61 10.34
C ASN A 3 9.79 -21.30 10.54
N PHE A 4 8.74 -21.35 11.36
CA PHE A 4 7.94 -20.20 11.76
C PHE A 4 8.84 -19.21 12.50
N HIS A 5 9.26 -18.14 11.82
CA HIS A 5 10.04 -17.09 12.48
C HIS A 5 9.07 -16.12 13.14
N TYR A 6 9.29 -15.80 14.43
CA TYR A 6 8.51 -14.80 15.17
C TYR A 6 8.45 -13.42 14.47
N PHE A 7 9.39 -13.16 13.56
CA PHE A 7 9.41 -11.98 12.69
C PHE A 7 8.22 -11.91 11.72
N GLU A 8 7.63 -13.04 11.31
CA GLU A 8 6.45 -13.07 10.43
C GLU A 8 5.20 -12.49 11.12
N ILE A 9 5.06 -12.69 12.43
CA ILE A 9 3.96 -12.11 13.22
C ILE A 9 4.06 -10.58 13.22
N LEU A 10 5.29 -10.05 13.30
CA LEU A 10 5.53 -8.61 13.24
C LEU A 10 5.07 -8.05 11.90
N LEU A 11 5.35 -8.74 10.79
CA LEU A 11 4.88 -8.34 9.46
C LEU A 11 3.35 -8.21 9.44
N TYR A 12 2.59 -9.13 10.04
CA TYR A 12 1.11 -9.07 9.97
C TYR A 12 0.50 -7.80 10.59
N VAL A 13 1.11 -7.27 11.64
CA VAL A 13 0.62 -6.07 12.34
C VAL A 13 1.34 -4.80 11.86
N PHE A 14 2.43 -4.96 11.11
CA PHE A 14 3.32 -3.89 10.67
C PHE A 14 2.60 -2.71 10.00
N PRO A 15 1.68 -2.89 9.03
CA PRO A 15 1.04 -1.75 8.37
C PRO A 15 0.19 -0.91 9.31
N ILE A 16 -0.50 -1.56 10.26
CA ILE A 16 -1.30 -0.86 11.28
C ILE A 16 -0.38 -0.09 12.23
N LEU A 17 0.71 -0.72 12.68
CA LEU A 17 1.68 -0.08 13.56
C LEU A 17 2.31 1.14 12.89
N GLU A 18 2.68 1.04 11.62
CA GLU A 18 3.21 2.17 10.85
C GLU A 18 2.22 3.32 10.76
N ILE A 19 0.97 3.05 10.40
CA ILE A 19 -0.08 4.08 10.31
C ILE A 19 -0.24 4.78 11.67
N ILE A 20 -0.28 4.03 12.77
CA ILE A 20 -0.41 4.58 14.13
C ILE A 20 0.82 5.41 14.49
N LEU A 21 2.03 4.88 14.27
CA LEU A 21 3.29 5.53 14.62
C LEU A 21 3.46 6.84 13.84
N ILE A 22 3.22 6.80 12.53
CA ILE A 22 3.34 7.97 11.65
C ILE A 22 2.29 9.02 12.01
N ASN A 23 1.05 8.60 12.26
CA ASN A 23 -0.02 9.53 12.62
C ASN A 23 0.20 10.18 14.00
N LYS A 24 0.77 9.45 14.96
CA LYS A 24 0.97 9.94 16.33
C LYS A 24 2.25 10.77 16.49
N PHE A 25 3.37 10.34 15.92
CA PHE A 25 4.68 10.95 16.18
C PHE A 25 5.20 11.77 14.98
N PHE A 26 4.98 11.31 13.75
CA PHE A 26 5.60 11.92 12.57
C PHE A 26 4.71 12.91 11.83
N ARG A 27 3.41 12.97 12.14
CA ARG A 27 2.44 13.84 11.46
C ARG A 27 2.85 15.32 11.43
N SER A 28 3.48 15.81 12.50
CA SER A 28 3.96 17.19 12.60
C SER A 28 5.13 17.46 11.64
N TYR A 29 5.97 16.45 11.37
CA TYR A 29 7.13 16.54 10.47
C TYR A 29 6.74 16.36 8.99
N LEU A 30 5.57 15.77 8.71
CA LEU A 30 5.05 15.61 7.34
C LEU A 30 4.51 16.90 6.71
N ARG A 31 4.50 18.01 7.44
CA ARG A 31 4.05 19.32 6.97
C ARG A 31 5.20 20.32 7.02
N TYR A 32 5.92 20.48 5.90
CA TYR A 32 6.97 21.48 5.80
C TYR A 32 6.43 22.78 5.18
N LYS A 33 6.50 23.88 5.97
CA LYS A 33 6.17 25.27 5.58
C LYS A 33 4.89 25.43 4.73
N GLN A 34 3.86 24.62 4.99
CA GLN A 34 2.58 24.55 4.24
C GLN A 34 2.67 24.19 2.74
N ILE A 35 3.87 24.17 2.14
CA ILE A 35 4.12 23.88 0.72
C ILE A 35 4.09 22.38 0.46
N ILE A 36 4.68 21.58 1.35
CA ILE A 36 4.75 20.13 1.24
C ILE A 36 3.85 19.52 2.31
N GLN A 37 2.75 18.92 1.86
CA GLN A 37 1.80 18.19 2.71
C GLN A 37 1.84 16.73 2.30
N VAL A 38 2.78 15.98 2.88
CA VAL A 38 2.85 14.52 2.69
C VAL A 38 1.77 13.91 3.57
N THR A 39 0.97 13.01 3.00
CA THR A 39 -0.03 12.27 3.75
C THR A 39 0.57 11.01 4.34
N VAL A 40 -0.03 10.48 5.41
CA VAL A 40 0.38 9.21 6.01
C VAL A 40 0.38 8.10 4.95
N ALA A 41 -0.60 8.11 4.03
CA ALA A 41 -0.67 7.16 2.92
C ALA A 41 0.57 7.22 2.02
N ASP A 42 1.07 8.42 1.68
CA ASP A 42 2.28 8.57 0.84
C ASP A 42 3.51 7.96 1.52
N VAL A 43 3.58 8.01 2.85
CA VAL A 43 4.71 7.47 3.63
C VAL A 43 4.61 5.96 3.80
N VAL A 44 3.41 5.43 4.04
CA VAL A 44 3.18 4.00 4.29
C VAL A 44 3.21 3.18 2.99
N LEU A 45 2.87 3.79 1.86
CA LEU A 45 2.78 3.09 0.57
C LEU A 45 4.07 2.35 0.14
N PRO A 46 5.28 2.93 0.22
CA PRO A 46 6.52 2.23 -0.09
C PRO A 46 6.75 1.01 0.82
N PHE A 47 6.41 1.11 2.11
CA PHE A 47 6.52 0.00 3.05
C PHE A 47 5.52 -1.12 2.72
N LEU A 48 4.29 -0.77 2.33
CA LEU A 48 3.32 -1.74 1.80
C LEU A 48 3.84 -2.46 0.56
N PHE A 49 4.54 -1.79 -0.34
CA PHE A 49 5.13 -2.43 -1.52
C PHE A 49 6.19 -3.46 -1.14
N VAL A 50 7.14 -3.08 -0.28
CA VAL A 50 8.15 -4.02 0.24
C VAL A 50 7.47 -5.19 0.93
N GLY A 51 6.43 -4.90 1.72
CA GLY A 51 5.62 -5.89 2.40
C GLY A 51 4.93 -6.90 1.47
N ILE A 52 4.27 -6.42 0.41
CA ILE A 52 3.65 -7.25 -0.63
C ILE A 52 4.70 -8.12 -1.31
N HIS A 53 5.87 -7.56 -1.63
CA HIS A 53 6.96 -8.32 -2.22
C HIS A 53 7.42 -9.46 -1.31
N LEU A 54 7.75 -9.17 -0.04
CA LEU A 54 8.24 -10.18 0.90
C LEU A 54 7.20 -11.27 1.18
N LEU A 55 5.95 -10.89 1.48
CA LEU A 55 4.88 -11.85 1.77
C LEU A 55 4.54 -12.74 0.57
N SER A 56 4.55 -12.16 -0.64
CA SER A 56 4.30 -12.96 -1.85
C SER A 56 5.44 -13.93 -2.13
N VAL A 57 6.69 -13.50 -2.01
CA VAL A 57 7.85 -14.40 -2.17
C VAL A 57 7.83 -15.51 -1.13
N TYR A 58 7.50 -15.21 0.13
CA TYR A 58 7.41 -16.24 1.18
C TYR A 58 6.26 -17.21 0.98
N SER A 59 5.11 -16.75 0.46
CA SER A 59 3.91 -17.59 0.35
C SER A 59 3.80 -18.34 -0.99
N LEU A 60 4.28 -17.74 -2.07
CA LEU A 60 4.03 -18.17 -3.45
C LEU A 60 5.32 -18.40 -4.25
N THR A 61 6.50 -18.21 -3.66
CA THR A 61 7.83 -18.29 -4.29
C THR A 61 8.13 -17.30 -5.42
N TYR A 62 7.18 -16.44 -5.78
CA TYR A 62 7.34 -15.34 -6.73
C TYR A 62 6.76 -14.02 -6.20
N SER A 63 7.19 -12.90 -6.78
CA SER A 63 6.75 -11.56 -6.39
C SER A 63 5.44 -11.16 -7.06
N LEU A 64 4.43 -10.81 -6.27
CA LEU A 64 3.17 -10.22 -6.77
C LEU A 64 3.25 -8.70 -6.97
N LEU A 65 4.34 -8.05 -6.55
CA LEU A 65 4.51 -6.61 -6.68
C LEU A 65 4.43 -6.11 -8.14
N PRO A 66 5.04 -6.75 -9.15
CA PRO A 66 4.89 -6.33 -10.55
C PRO A 66 3.43 -6.37 -11.03
N HIS A 67 2.68 -7.39 -10.62
CA HIS A 67 1.26 -7.54 -10.95
C HIS A 67 0.42 -6.45 -10.28
N PHE A 68 0.74 -6.14 -9.03
CA PHE A 68 0.12 -5.02 -8.31
C PHE A 68 0.40 -3.67 -8.99
N LEU A 69 1.63 -3.41 -9.43
CA LEU A 69 1.99 -2.18 -10.13
C LEU A 69 1.28 -2.08 -11.49
N LEU A 70 1.13 -3.18 -12.22
CA LEU A 70 0.31 -3.21 -13.45
C LEU A 70 -1.14 -2.83 -13.15
N ALA A 71 -1.75 -3.42 -12.11
CA ALA A 71 -3.09 -3.04 -11.69
C ALA A 71 -3.18 -1.56 -11.29
N ALA A 72 -2.15 -1.03 -10.62
CA ALA A 72 -2.08 0.39 -10.27
C ALA A 72 -2.04 1.31 -11.50
N CYS A 73 -1.28 0.94 -12.54
CA CYS A 73 -1.26 1.65 -13.81
C CYS A 73 -2.63 1.64 -14.49
N VAL A 74 -3.32 0.50 -14.51
CA VAL A 74 -4.68 0.38 -15.06
C VAL A 74 -5.65 1.31 -14.31
N VAL A 75 -5.60 1.31 -12.98
CA VAL A 75 -6.41 2.23 -12.16
C VAL A 75 -6.09 3.69 -12.46
N GLY A 76 -4.81 4.03 -12.67
CA GLY A 76 -4.38 5.37 -13.07
C GLY A 76 -5.01 5.80 -14.40
N LEU A 77 -5.01 4.91 -15.41
CA LEU A 77 -5.65 5.15 -16.70
C LEU A 77 -7.18 5.27 -16.59
N LEU A 78 -7.84 4.43 -15.78
CA LEU A 78 -9.28 4.57 -15.54
C LEU A 78 -9.60 5.91 -14.87
N GLN A 79 -8.75 6.36 -13.97
CA GLN A 79 -8.92 7.65 -13.31
C GLN A 79 -8.72 8.82 -14.28
N THR A 80 -7.74 8.77 -15.19
CA THR A 80 -7.57 9.84 -16.19
C THR A 80 -8.79 9.93 -17.10
N LEU A 81 -9.31 8.80 -17.58
CA LEU A 81 -10.55 8.74 -18.37
C LEU A 81 -11.75 9.31 -17.61
N TYR A 82 -11.86 9.03 -16.30
CA TYR A 82 -12.94 9.57 -15.47
C TYR A 82 -12.88 11.10 -15.35
N PHE A 83 -11.69 11.67 -15.19
CA PHE A 83 -11.51 13.12 -15.09
C PHE A 83 -11.78 13.83 -16.41
N ASP A 84 -11.33 13.23 -17.52
CA ASP A 84 -11.55 13.75 -18.88
C ASP A 84 -13.04 13.82 -19.22
N LYS A 85 -13.79 12.72 -19.00
CA LYS A 85 -15.25 12.68 -19.19
C LYS A 85 -16.03 13.72 -18.38
N ARG A 86 -15.52 14.11 -17.21
CA ARG A 86 -16.19 15.06 -16.32
C ARG A 86 -15.92 16.53 -16.67
N LYS A 87 -15.13 16.84 -17.71
CA LYS A 87 -14.68 18.20 -18.10
C LYS A 87 -14.23 19.05 -16.90
N LYS A 88 -13.72 18.42 -15.84
CA LYS A 88 -13.25 19.15 -14.66
C LYS A 88 -11.96 19.85 -15.05
N ILE A 89 -11.83 21.12 -14.64
CA ILE A 89 -10.58 21.87 -14.73
C ILE A 89 -9.45 20.95 -14.22
N HIS A 90 -8.45 20.73 -15.06
CA HIS A 90 -7.35 19.81 -14.78
C HIS A 90 -6.57 20.34 -13.56
N GLN A 91 -6.88 19.79 -12.39
CA GLN A 91 -6.17 20.09 -11.14
C GLN A 91 -5.28 18.88 -10.80
N PRO A 92 -4.01 18.87 -11.25
CA PRO A 92 -3.13 17.71 -11.10
C PRO A 92 -2.93 17.31 -9.63
N LYS A 93 -2.89 18.30 -8.72
CA LYS A 93 -2.81 18.05 -7.27
C LYS A 93 -3.99 17.20 -6.75
N ARG A 94 -5.20 17.44 -7.26
CA ARG A 94 -6.40 16.73 -6.83
C ARG A 94 -6.42 15.32 -7.41
N PHE A 95 -6.01 15.17 -8.67
CA PHE A 95 -5.85 13.87 -9.32
C PHE A 95 -4.89 12.97 -8.53
N TYR A 96 -3.67 13.45 -8.27
CA TYR A 96 -2.64 12.69 -7.56
C TYR A 96 -3.10 12.28 -6.15
N ARG A 97 -3.74 13.21 -5.42
CA ARG A 97 -4.26 12.93 -4.07
C ARG A 97 -5.32 11.83 -4.04
N TYR A 98 -6.18 11.75 -5.06
CA TYR A 98 -7.13 10.63 -5.18
C TYR A 98 -6.44 9.34 -5.60
N PHE A 99 -5.51 9.42 -6.56
CA PHE A 99 -4.76 8.28 -7.05
C PHE A 99 -4.00 7.58 -5.92
N ILE A 100 -3.24 8.33 -5.11
CA ILE A 100 -2.51 7.73 -3.99
C ILE A 100 -3.45 7.13 -2.96
N LYS A 101 -4.60 7.75 -2.67
CA LYS A 101 -5.58 7.16 -1.74
C LYS A 101 -6.12 5.82 -2.23
N ILE A 102 -6.45 5.72 -3.53
CA ILE A 102 -6.91 4.47 -4.13
C ILE A 102 -5.79 3.44 -4.11
N LEU A 103 -4.57 3.85 -4.50
CA LEU A 103 -3.39 2.99 -4.54
C LEU A 103 -3.03 2.45 -3.15
N PHE A 104 -3.12 3.29 -2.12
CA PHE A 104 -2.94 2.91 -0.72
C PHE A 104 -3.97 1.90 -0.26
N LEU A 105 -5.25 2.15 -0.56
CA LEU A 105 -6.32 1.22 -0.19
C LEU A 105 -6.15 -0.12 -0.88
N MET A 106 -5.79 -0.11 -2.16
CA MET A 106 -5.53 -1.31 -2.96
C MET A 106 -4.32 -2.08 -2.39
N ALA A 107 -3.22 -1.39 -2.09
CA ALA A 107 -2.02 -1.99 -1.51
C ALA A 107 -2.30 -2.62 -0.15
N LEU A 108 -3.04 -1.92 0.71
CA LEU A 108 -3.42 -2.40 2.03
C LEU A 108 -4.32 -3.64 1.93
N LEU A 109 -5.29 -3.64 1.01
CA LEU A 109 -6.15 -4.79 0.77
C LEU A 109 -5.34 -6.00 0.26
N SER A 110 -4.49 -5.80 -0.76
CA SER A 110 -3.63 -6.86 -1.29
C SER A 110 -2.67 -7.41 -0.23
N TYR A 111 -2.12 -6.54 0.62
CA TYR A 111 -1.26 -6.93 1.72
C TYR A 111 -1.98 -7.88 2.69
N TYR A 112 -3.16 -7.50 3.19
CA TYR A 112 -3.91 -8.34 4.13
C TYR A 112 -4.41 -9.63 3.49
N MET A 113 -4.75 -9.63 2.19
CA MET A 113 -5.06 -10.87 1.49
C MET A 113 -3.86 -11.84 1.48
N LEU A 114 -2.64 -11.33 1.30
CA LEU A 114 -1.43 -12.17 1.39
C LEU A 114 -1.15 -12.65 2.81
N VAL A 115 -1.40 -11.82 3.82
CA VAL A 115 -1.31 -12.24 5.22
C VAL A 115 -2.29 -13.39 5.51
N LEU A 116 -3.55 -13.25 5.09
CA LEU A 116 -4.56 -14.30 5.26
C LEU A 116 -4.17 -15.58 4.51
N LEU A 117 -3.66 -15.46 3.28
CA LEU A 117 -3.16 -16.60 2.51
C LEU A 117 -2.01 -17.31 3.22
N ARG A 118 -1.07 -16.56 3.80
CA ARG A 118 0.04 -17.11 4.57
C ARG A 118 -0.45 -17.86 5.81
N ILE A 119 -1.35 -17.24 6.58
CA ILE A 119 -1.97 -17.88 7.77
C ILE A 119 -2.70 -19.17 7.36
N TYR A 120 -3.42 -19.15 6.24
CA TYR A 120 -4.11 -20.32 5.73
C TYR A 120 -3.16 -21.47 5.40
N PHE A 121 -2.06 -21.20 4.70
CA PHE A 121 -1.04 -22.24 4.43
C PHE A 121 -0.41 -22.80 5.69
N LEU A 122 -0.32 -21.98 6.74
CA LEU A 122 0.26 -22.37 8.01
C LEU A 122 -0.65 -23.24 8.86
N VAL A 123 -1.95 -23.00 8.80
CA VAL A 123 -2.95 -23.80 9.53
C VAL A 123 -3.20 -25.14 8.84
N ARG A 124 -3.05 -25.20 7.51
CA ARG A 124 -3.36 -26.39 6.70
C ARG A 124 -2.16 -27.29 6.42
N GLY A 125 -0.94 -26.79 6.53
CA GLY A 125 0.32 -27.52 6.33
C GLY A 125 1.03 -27.81 7.65
#